data_AF-A0A150LG03-F1
#
_entry.id   AF-A0A150LG03-F1
#
_cell.length_a   1.000
_cell.length_b   1.000
_cell.length_c   1.000
_cell.angle_alpha   90.00
_cell.angle_beta   90.00
_cell.angle_gamma   90.00
#
_symmetry.space_group_name_H-M   'P 1'
#
loop_
_entity.id
_entity.type
_entity.pdbx_description
1 polymer ?
#
loop_
_entity_poly.entity_id
_entity_poly.type
_entity_poly.pdbx_seq_one_letter_code
_entity_poly.pdbx_strand_id
1 'polypeptide(L)' 'MEGKKKKLREKISDYQHFSFVLIALSAFLYIGIFVDQYQYEGRRVFLLAAGMILFLLSAFFFRFLSGRYEKMLEEMEEK' A
#
# COMPACT_ATOMS: atom_id res chain seq x y z
N MET A 1 14.46 27.00 -1.75
CA MET A 1 13.14 26.32 -1.75
C MET A 1 13.15 25.00 -2.53
N GLU A 2 14.04 24.80 -3.51
CA GLU A 2 14.11 23.57 -4.33
C GLU A 2 14.41 22.28 -3.55
N GLY A 3 15.29 22.31 -2.55
CA GLY A 3 15.64 21.12 -1.75
C GLY A 3 14.48 20.55 -0.92
N LYS A 4 13.48 21.36 -0.56
CA LYS A 4 12.27 20.88 0.14
C LYS A 4 11.31 20.18 -0.83
N LYS A 5 11.20 20.67 -2.07
CA LYS A 5 10.36 20.07 -3.12
C LYS A 5 10.89 18.70 -3.54
N LYS A 6 12.21 18.57 -3.74
CA LYS A 6 12.86 17.29 -4.07
C LYS A 6 12.61 16.21 -3.02
N LYS A 7 12.80 16.54 -1.72
CA LYS A 7 12.54 15.61 -0.61
C LYS A 7 11.07 15.17 -0.54
N LEU A 8 10.14 16.05 -0.89
CA LEU A 8 8.72 15.73 -0.86
C LEU A 8 8.32 14.81 -2.02
N ARG A 9 8.88 15.01 -3.22
CA ARG A 9 8.73 14.07 -4.36
C ARG A 9 9.32 12.70 -4.06
N GLU A 10 10.52 12.63 -3.47
CA GLU A 10 11.12 11.36 -3.03
C GLU A 10 10.21 10.64 -2.04
N LYS A 11 9.65 11.37 -1.06
CA LYS A 11 8.74 10.78 -0.07
C LYS A 11 7.42 10.28 -0.67
N ILE A 12 6.89 10.96 -1.68
CA ILE A 12 5.72 10.48 -2.44
C ILE A 12 6.05 9.19 -3.17
N SER A 13 7.19 9.14 -3.86
CA SER A 13 7.68 7.94 -4.55
C SER A 13 7.79 6.77 -3.59
N ASP A 14 8.33 6.96 -2.39
CA ASP A 14 8.42 5.91 -1.37
C ASP A 14 7.05 5.38 -0.96
N TYR A 15 6.06 6.26 -0.74
CA TYR A 15 4.69 5.82 -0.43
C TYR A 15 4.05 5.03 -1.58
N GLN A 16 4.31 5.40 -2.83
CA GLN A 16 3.80 4.67 -3.99
C GLN A 16 4.42 3.27 -4.10
N HIS A 17 5.74 3.16 -3.91
CA HIS A 17 6.43 1.86 -3.91
C HIS A 17 5.96 0.98 -2.75
N PHE A 18 5.77 1.55 -1.56
CA PHE A 18 5.28 0.80 -0.39
C PHE A 18 3.86 0.29 -0.59
N SER A 19 2.96 1.10 -1.16
CA SER A 19 1.61 0.65 -1.55
C SER A 19 1.66 -0.50 -2.55
N PHE A 20 2.56 -0.45 -3.54
CA PHE A 20 2.69 -1.53 -4.52
C PHE A 20 3.16 -2.85 -3.87
N VAL A 21 4.17 -2.78 -2.99
CA VAL A 21 4.66 -3.94 -2.24
C VAL A 21 3.56 -4.55 -1.36
N LEU A 22 2.79 -3.72 -0.65
CA LEU A 22 1.64 -4.18 0.15
C LEU A 22 0.59 -4.90 -0.70
N ILE A 23 0.25 -4.38 -1.88
CA ILE A 23 -0.69 -5.02 -2.80
C ILE A 23 -0.15 -6.36 -3.30
N ALA A 24 1.13 -6.42 -3.66
CA ALA A 24 1.78 -7.67 -4.08
C ALA A 24 1.78 -8.72 -2.95
N LEU A 25 2.11 -8.31 -1.72
CA LEU A 25 2.03 -9.19 -0.54
C LEU A 25 0.61 -9.69 -0.29
N SER A 26 -0.41 -8.83 -0.42
CA SER A 26 -1.81 -9.24 -0.33
C SER A 26 -2.19 -10.26 -1.42
N ALA A 27 -1.70 -10.10 -2.65
CA ALA A 27 -1.93 -11.08 -3.71
C ALA A 27 -1.27 -12.44 -3.41
N PHE A 28 -0.04 -12.45 -2.88
CA PHE A 28 0.60 -13.69 -2.43
C PHE A 28 -0.13 -14.35 -1.27
N LEU A 29 -0.62 -13.58 -0.30
CA LEU A 29 -1.45 -14.09 0.80
C LEU A 29 -2.75 -14.72 0.26
N TYR A 30 -3.39 -14.10 -0.72
CA TYR A 30 -4.58 -14.67 -1.38
C TYR A 30 -4.27 -16.00 -2.07
N ILE A 31 -3.17 -16.07 -2.83
CA ILE A 31 -2.72 -17.31 -3.47
C ILE A 31 -2.43 -18.39 -2.41
N GLY A 32 -1.79 -18.02 -1.30
CA GLY A 32 -1.54 -18.94 -0.18
C GLY A 32 -2.83 -19.50 0.43
N ILE A 33 -3.87 -18.68 0.58
CA ILE A 33 -5.21 -19.13 0.99
C ILE A 33 -5.85 -20.03 -0.08
N PHE A 34 -5.61 -19.73 -1.36
CA PHE A 34 -6.18 -20.48 -2.49
C PHE A 34 -5.54 -21.84 -2.73
N VAL A 35 -4.24 -21.98 -2.47
CA VAL A 35 -3.55 -23.27 -2.61
C VAL A 35 -3.95 -24.25 -1.49
N ASP A 36 -4.24 -23.75 -0.30
CA ASP A 36 -4.38 -24.57 0.92
C ASP A 36 -5.85 -24.80 1.34
N GLN A 37 -6.83 -24.53 0.46
CA GLN A 37 -8.27 -24.48 0.81
C GLN A 37 -8.83 -25.82 1.34
N TYR A 38 -8.14 -26.93 1.05
CA TYR A 38 -8.59 -28.28 1.35
C TYR A 38 -7.92 -28.91 2.58
N GLN A 39 -6.92 -28.26 3.21
CA GLN A 39 -6.02 -28.92 4.18
C GLN A 39 -5.95 -28.25 5.57
N TYR A 40 -6.48 -27.04 5.78
CA TYR A 40 -6.26 -26.29 7.04
C TYR A 40 -7.49 -25.90 7.85
N GLU A 41 -7.31 -25.89 9.17
CA GLU A 41 -8.26 -25.38 10.16
C GLU A 41 -8.66 -23.93 9.86
N GLY A 42 -9.97 -23.63 9.93
CA GLY A 42 -10.53 -22.32 9.58
C GLY A 42 -9.92 -21.11 10.30
N ARG A 43 -9.24 -21.33 11.45
CA ARG A 43 -8.53 -20.29 12.19
C ARG A 43 -7.30 -19.74 11.43
N ARG A 44 -6.54 -20.58 10.71
CA ARG A 44 -5.36 -20.12 9.94
C ARG A 44 -5.78 -19.34 8.70
N VAL A 45 -6.80 -19.82 8.00
CA VAL A 45 -7.40 -19.12 6.84
C VAL A 45 -7.95 -17.76 7.26
N PHE A 46 -8.63 -17.68 8.41
CA PHE A 46 -9.13 -16.42 8.95
C PHE A 46 -8.00 -15.41 9.25
N LEU A 47 -6.90 -15.85 9.86
CA LEU A 47 -5.75 -14.97 10.15
C LEU A 47 -5.09 -14.45 8.87
N LEU A 48 -4.91 -15.30 7.85
CA LEU A 48 -4.33 -14.89 6.57
C LEU A 48 -5.25 -13.91 5.83
N ALA A 49 -6.56 -14.17 5.83
CA ALA A 49 -7.54 -13.29 5.20
C ALA A 49 -7.63 -11.92 5.91
N ALA A 50 -7.60 -11.91 7.24
CA ALA A 50 -7.56 -10.68 8.03
C ALA A 50 -6.29 -9.86 7.76
N GLY A 51 -5.12 -10.53 7.69
CA GLY A 51 -3.85 -9.90 7.31
C GLY A 51 -3.88 -9.31 5.91
N MET A 52 -4.43 -10.04 4.94
CA MET A 52 -4.61 -9.55 3.56
C MET A 52 -5.45 -8.28 3.51
N ILE A 53 -6.59 -8.24 4.21
CA ILE A 53 -7.48 -7.08 4.27
C ILE A 53 -6.75 -5.89 4.92
N LEU A 54 -6.03 -6.10 6.02
CA LEU A 54 -5.25 -5.05 6.69
C LEU A 54 -4.17 -4.45 5.79
N PHE A 55 -3.45 -5.29 5.04
CA PHE A 55 -2.44 -4.84 4.08
C PHE A 55 -3.07 -4.07 2.91
N LEU A 56 -4.23 -4.50 2.40
CA LEU A 56 -4.95 -3.77 1.34
C LEU A 56 -5.48 -2.42 1.82
N LEU A 57 -6.07 -2.36 3.02
CA LEU A 57 -6.53 -1.10 3.63
C LEU A 57 -5.36 -0.13 3.84
N SER A 58 -4.23 -0.64 4.33
CA SER A 58 -3.02 0.15 4.50
C SER A 58 -2.49 0.65 3.15
N ALA A 59 -2.45 -0.20 2.12
CA ALA A 59 -2.02 0.17 0.78
C ALA A 59 -2.91 1.28 0.18
N PHE A 60 -4.22 1.17 0.33
CA PHE A 60 -5.18 2.17 -0.12
C PHE A 60 -5.00 3.50 0.62
N PHE A 61 -4.81 3.44 1.95
CA PHE A 61 -4.53 4.62 2.76
C PHE A 61 -3.25 5.33 2.33
N PHE A 62 -2.14 4.61 2.14
CA PHE A 62 -0.88 5.18 1.67
C PHE A 62 -0.99 5.75 0.25
N ARG A 63 -1.74 5.10 -0.65
CA ARG A 63 -1.97 5.59 -2.01
C ARG A 63 -2.79 6.88 -2.00
N PHE A 64 -3.85 6.94 -1.19
CA PHE A 64 -4.68 8.13 -1.02
C PHE A 64 -3.89 9.30 -0.43
N LEU A 65 -3.09 9.02 0.61
CA LEU A 65 -2.24 10.01 1.26
C LEU A 65 -1.17 10.55 0.30
N SER A 66 -0.50 9.66 -0.44
CA SER A 66 0.46 10.01 -1.49
C SER A 66 -0.15 10.94 -2.53
N GLY A 67 -1.34 10.60 -3.07
CA GLY A 67 -2.04 11.44 -4.04
C GLY A 67 -2.45 12.81 -3.50
N ARG A 68 -2.77 12.92 -2.19
CA ARG A 68 -3.01 14.24 -1.56
C ARG A 68 -1.74 15.08 -1.48
N TYR A 69 -0.61 14.47 -1.13
CA TYR A 69 0.68 15.16 -1.08
C TYR A 69 1.15 15.60 -2.47
N GLU A 70 0.86 14.81 -3.50
CA GLU A 70 1.18 15.11 -4.89
C GLU A 70 0.42 16.36 -5.38
N LYS A 71 -0.90 16.43 -5.10
CA LYS A 71 -1.71 17.63 -5.38
C LYS A 71 -1.23 18.88 -4.64
N MET A 72 -0.85 18.75 -3.37
CA MET A 72 -0.28 19.87 -2.61
C MET A 72 1.06 20.35 -3.17
N LEU A 73 1.84 19.46 -3.80
CA LEU A 73 3.09 19.79 -4.46
C LEU A 73 2.87 20.56 -5.76
N GLU A 74 1.90 20.14 -6.57
CA GLU A 74 1.49 20.84 -7.80
C GLU A 74 1.00 22.27 -7.49
N GLU A 75 0.14 22.46 -6.48
CA GLU A 75 -0.33 23.79 -6.06
C GLU A 75 0.82 24.70 -5.57
N MET A 76 1.91 24.12 -5.05
CA MET A 76 3.13 24.85 -4.67
C MET A 76 4.12 25.04 -5.83
N GLU A 77 3.93 24.36 -6.96
CA GLU A 77 4.69 24.56 -8.21
C GLU A 77 4.02 25.59 -9.13
N GLU A 78 2.69 25.76 -9.06
CA GLU A 78 1.94 26.79 -9.79
C GLU A 78 1.96 28.21 -9.17
N LYS A 79 2.48 28.37 -7.94
CA LYS A 79 2.69 29.66 -7.26
C LYS A 79 4.17 30.02 -7.13
#